data_AF-A0A381NMF7-F1
#
_entry.id   AF-A0A381NMF7-F1
#
_cell.length_a   1.000
_cell.length_b   1.000
_cell.length_c   1.000
_cell.angle_alpha   90.00
_cell.angle_beta   90.00
_cell.angle_gamma   90.00
#
_symmetry.space_group_name_H-M   'P 1'
#
loop_
_entity.id
_entity.type
_entity.pdbx_description
1 polymer ?
#
loop_
_entity_poly.entity_id
_entity_poly.type
_entity_poly.pdbx_seq_one_letter_code
_entity_poly.pdbx_strand_id
1 'polypeptide(L)'
;MESIFRESTDTEVFISNAHSAFTQTALLYRFIEWGYKGHIISIGSVASDAIRYRNNPYSIHKQALESANEQLFSLGHNITLIKLGYVKTEGTLKKAAEIDKRPWLKQKRIDKNTPDNPLELHDVSRIIDFILDSPHRVKEISCSQ
;
A
#
# COMPACT_ATOMS: atom_id res chain seq x y z
N MET A 1 -11.51 -8.29 -12.38
CA MET A 1 -12.01 -7.90 -11.03
C MET A 1 -12.99 -8.93 -10.52
N GLU A 2 -14.02 -9.32 -11.29
CA GLU A 2 -14.98 -10.33 -10.84
C GLU A 2 -14.33 -11.71 -10.59
N SER A 3 -13.40 -12.14 -11.44
CA SER A 3 -12.62 -13.38 -11.21
C SER A 3 -11.88 -13.35 -9.88
N ILE A 4 -11.18 -12.25 -9.59
CA ILE A 4 -10.45 -12.03 -8.32
C ILE A 4 -11.41 -12.18 -7.13
N PHE A 5 -12.60 -11.59 -7.20
CA PHE A 5 -13.60 -11.72 -6.15
C PHE A 5 -14.08 -13.17 -5.98
N ARG A 6 -14.44 -13.85 -7.07
CA ARG A 6 -14.88 -15.25 -7.05
C ARG A 6 -13.83 -16.19 -6.45
N GLU A 7 -12.56 -15.96 -6.76
CA GLU A 7 -11.42 -16.70 -6.21
C GLU A 7 -11.12 -16.36 -4.75
N SER A 8 -11.73 -15.30 -4.18
CA SER A 8 -11.51 -14.86 -2.81
C SER A 8 -12.70 -15.16 -1.89
N THR A 9 -13.80 -15.76 -2.37
CA THR A 9 -15.03 -15.88 -1.56
C THR A 9 -14.90 -16.80 -0.35
N ASP A 10 -13.92 -17.70 -0.36
CA ASP A 10 -13.62 -18.66 0.70
C ASP A 10 -12.48 -18.20 1.63
N THR A 11 -11.96 -16.97 1.45
CA THR A 11 -10.86 -16.44 2.28
C THR A 11 -11.37 -15.58 3.42
N GLU A 12 -10.70 -15.65 4.57
CA GLU A 12 -10.96 -14.77 5.71
C GLU A 12 -10.25 -13.41 5.57
N VAL A 13 -9.15 -13.37 4.82
CA VAL A 13 -8.31 -12.17 4.63
C VAL A 13 -7.97 -12.02 3.15
N PHE A 14 -8.22 -10.82 2.60
CA PHE A 14 -7.83 -10.45 1.25
C PHE A 14 -6.80 -9.34 1.28
N ILE A 15 -5.62 -9.57 0.70
CA ILE A 15 -4.52 -8.59 0.67
C ILE A 15 -4.42 -7.94 -0.72
N SER A 16 -4.81 -6.68 -0.81
CA SER A 16 -4.75 -5.87 -2.03
C SER A 16 -3.40 -5.16 -2.16
N ASN A 17 -2.44 -5.82 -2.81
CA ASN A 17 -1.08 -5.28 -3.02
C ASN A 17 -0.82 -4.76 -4.45
N ALA A 18 -1.43 -5.36 -5.46
CA ALA A 18 -1.13 -5.07 -6.85
C ALA A 18 -1.57 -3.64 -7.24
N HIS A 19 -0.60 -2.77 -7.52
CA HIS A 19 -0.87 -1.41 -7.96
C HIS A 19 -0.99 -1.30 -9.49
N SER A 20 -2.12 -0.78 -9.96
CA SER A 20 -2.33 -0.33 -11.34
C SER A 20 -3.33 0.82 -11.35
N ALA A 21 -2.86 2.07 -11.47
CA ALA A 21 -3.69 3.27 -11.41
C ALA A 21 -4.71 3.22 -10.23
N PHE A 22 -5.97 3.57 -10.49
CA PHE A 22 -7.07 3.52 -9.51
C PHE A 22 -7.68 2.12 -9.32
N THR A 23 -7.08 1.06 -9.88
CA THR A 23 -7.64 -0.30 -9.84
C THR A 23 -7.77 -0.81 -8.41
N GLN A 24 -6.82 -0.50 -7.51
CA GLN A 24 -6.92 -0.91 -6.10
C GLN A 24 -8.14 -0.28 -5.42
N THR A 25 -8.38 1.02 -5.65
CA THR A 25 -9.53 1.75 -5.13
C THR A 25 -10.84 1.18 -5.67
N ALA A 26 -10.91 0.96 -6.99
CA ALA A 26 -12.09 0.37 -7.62
C ALA A 26 -12.37 -1.04 -7.11
N LEU A 27 -11.34 -1.89 -7.00
CA LEU A 27 -11.46 -3.25 -6.48
C LEU A 27 -11.98 -3.27 -5.03
N LEU A 28 -11.50 -2.35 -4.19
CA LEU A 28 -11.94 -2.24 -2.80
C LEU A 28 -13.44 -1.98 -2.71
N TYR A 29 -13.97 -0.99 -3.44
CA TYR A 29 -15.41 -0.73 -3.49
C TYR A 29 -16.19 -1.92 -4.04
N ARG A 30 -15.69 -2.59 -5.09
CA ARG A 30 -16.35 -3.77 -5.67
C ARG A 30 -16.44 -4.93 -4.69
N PHE A 31 -15.39 -5.18 -3.90
CA PHE A 31 -15.43 -6.22 -2.86
C PHE A 31 -16.53 -5.95 -1.84
N ILE A 32 -16.70 -4.70 -1.43
CA ILE A 32 -17.77 -4.31 -0.50
C ILE A 32 -19.16 -4.43 -1.16
N GLU A 33 -19.32 -3.92 -2.37
CA GLU A 33 -20.57 -4.01 -3.13
C GLU A 33 -21.01 -5.46 -3.37
N TRP A 34 -20.06 -6.35 -3.68
CA TRP A 34 -20.31 -7.77 -3.87
C TRP A 34 -20.41 -8.57 -2.56
N GLY A 35 -20.25 -7.89 -1.42
CA GLY A 35 -20.58 -8.45 -0.11
C GLY A 35 -19.48 -9.29 0.53
N TYR A 36 -18.20 -9.07 0.20
CA TYR A 36 -17.07 -9.69 0.91
C TYR A 36 -17.19 -9.46 2.42
N LYS A 37 -17.04 -10.53 3.21
CA LYS A 37 -17.23 -10.50 4.68
C LYS A 37 -15.93 -10.58 5.47
N GLY A 38 -14.84 -10.98 4.83
CA GLY A 38 -13.53 -11.07 5.46
C GLY A 38 -12.87 -9.71 5.71
N HIS A 39 -11.64 -9.76 6.22
CA HIS A 39 -10.77 -8.60 6.39
C HIS A 39 -10.09 -8.23 5.09
N ILE A 40 -10.19 -6.98 4.65
CA ILE A 40 -9.43 -6.49 3.49
C ILE A 40 -8.23 -5.66 3.98
N ILE A 41 -7.02 -6.07 3.62
CA ILE A 41 -5.79 -5.32 3.91
C ILE A 41 -5.27 -4.69 2.60
N SER A 42 -5.27 -3.37 2.53
CA SER A 42 -4.75 -2.62 1.39
C SER A 42 -3.29 -2.23 1.61
N ILE A 43 -2.40 -2.58 0.68
CA ILE A 43 -1.01 -2.09 0.71
C ILE A 43 -0.96 -0.71 0.05
N GLY A 44 -0.89 0.30 0.90
CA GLY A 44 -0.71 1.71 0.57
C GLY A 44 0.76 2.11 0.46
N SER A 45 1.04 3.40 0.59
CA SER A 45 2.40 3.93 0.64
C SER A 45 2.41 5.29 1.30
N VAL A 46 3.45 5.58 2.10
CA VAL A 46 3.69 6.93 2.66
C VAL A 46 3.87 8.02 1.59
N ALA A 47 4.02 7.62 0.32
CA ALA A 47 4.01 8.56 -0.79
C ALA A 47 2.67 9.32 -0.96
N SER A 48 1.56 8.83 -0.39
CA SER A 48 0.29 9.56 -0.40
C SER A 48 0.33 10.86 0.42
N ASP A 49 1.17 10.91 1.46
CA ASP A 49 1.35 12.09 2.32
C ASP A 49 2.19 13.18 1.65
N ALA A 50 2.97 12.81 0.63
CA ALA A 50 3.88 13.70 -0.06
C ALA A 50 3.30 14.14 -1.41
N ILE A 51 2.46 15.17 -1.40
CA ILE A 51 2.11 15.90 -2.63
C ILE A 51 3.34 16.74 -3.02
N ARG A 52 4.14 16.20 -3.94
CA ARG A 52 5.39 16.81 -4.40
C ARG A 52 5.13 17.73 -5.59
N TYR A 53 5.99 18.74 -5.80
CA TYR A 53 6.01 19.59 -6.99
C TYR A 53 6.36 18.86 -8.31
N ARG A 54 6.32 17.52 -8.34
CA ARG A 54 6.60 16.69 -9.50
C ARG A 54 5.33 15.92 -9.86
N ASN A 55 5.07 15.77 -11.16
CA ASN A 55 4.00 14.92 -11.66
C ASN A 55 4.24 13.46 -11.22
N ASN A 56 3.57 13.05 -10.14
CA ASN A 56 3.68 11.71 -9.55
C ASN A 56 2.28 11.09 -9.39
N PRO A 57 1.69 10.54 -10.47
CA PRO A 57 0.35 9.95 -10.44
C PRO A 57 0.21 8.86 -9.37
N TYR A 58 1.29 8.15 -9.05
CA TYR A 58 1.32 7.14 -7.99
C TYR A 58 0.87 7.68 -6.62
N SER A 59 1.35 8.86 -6.21
CA SER A 59 0.94 9.47 -4.94
C SER A 59 -0.56 9.76 -4.92
N ILE A 60 -1.12 10.21 -6.04
CA ILE A 60 -2.55 10.50 -6.19
C ILE A 60 -3.38 9.21 -6.13
N HIS A 61 -2.94 8.14 -6.80
CA HIS A 61 -3.63 6.84 -6.72
C HIS A 61 -3.63 6.28 -5.29
N LYS A 62 -2.51 6.41 -4.57
CA LYS A 62 -2.41 5.95 -3.18
C LYS A 62 -3.23 6.81 -2.23
N GLN A 63 -3.34 8.12 -2.46
CA GLN A 63 -4.23 9.00 -1.72
C GLN A 63 -5.72 8.64 -1.94
N ALA A 64 -6.10 8.32 -3.19
CA ALA A 64 -7.45 7.85 -3.47
C ALA A 64 -7.78 6.51 -2.78
N LEU A 65 -6.80 5.59 -2.73
CA LEU A 65 -6.92 4.34 -1.98
C LEU A 65 -7.06 4.61 -0.46
N GLU A 66 -6.29 5.55 0.08
CA GLU A 66 -6.34 5.96 1.48
C GLU A 66 -7.72 6.50 1.87
N SER A 67 -8.25 7.46 1.11
CA SER A 67 -9.59 8.01 1.34
C SER A 67 -10.69 6.94 1.25
N ALA A 68 -10.57 5.99 0.32
CA ALA A 68 -11.53 4.88 0.22
C ALA A 68 -11.47 3.93 1.42
N ASN A 69 -10.28 3.59 1.90
CA ASN A 69 -10.11 2.78 3.12
C ASN A 69 -10.73 3.50 4.32
N GLU A 70 -10.45 4.79 4.50
CA GLU A 70 -10.99 5.58 5.61
C GLU A 70 -12.51 5.64 5.59
N GLN A 71 -13.11 5.91 4.42
CA GLN A 71 -14.57 5.93 4.27
C GLN A 71 -15.17 4.58 4.64
N LEU A 72 -14.68 3.48 4.06
CA LEU A 72 -15.26 2.16 4.25
C LEU A 72 -15.03 1.62 5.67
N PHE A 73 -13.89 1.93 6.29
CA PHE A 73 -13.66 1.63 7.71
C PHE A 73 -14.68 2.34 8.61
N SER A 74 -14.95 3.62 8.31
CA SER A 74 -15.92 4.45 9.04
C SER A 74 -17.36 3.95 8.89
N LEU A 75 -17.67 3.32 7.75
CA LEU A 75 -18.93 2.63 7.50
C LEU A 75 -19.04 1.26 8.20
N GLY A 76 -18.00 0.83 8.93
CA GLY A 76 -18.02 -0.39 9.74
C GLY A 76 -17.44 -1.62 9.04
N HIS A 77 -16.88 -1.50 7.83
CA HIS A 77 -16.22 -2.62 7.17
C HIS A 77 -14.90 -3.00 7.86
N ASN A 78 -14.54 -4.29 7.81
CA ASN A 78 -13.26 -4.77 8.36
C ASN A 78 -12.14 -4.57 7.32
N ILE A 79 -11.56 -3.38 7.31
CA ILE A 79 -10.58 -2.97 6.31
C ILE A 79 -9.42 -2.29 7.01
N THR A 80 -8.20 -2.55 6.58
CA THR A 80 -7.00 -1.91 7.09
C THR A 80 -6.14 -1.39 5.94
N LEU A 81 -5.61 -0.17 6.10
CA LEU A 81 -4.59 0.37 5.22
C LEU A 81 -3.20 0.23 5.85
N ILE A 82 -2.22 -0.29 5.10
CA ILE A 82 -0.82 -0.28 5.50
C ILE A 82 -0.04 0.69 4.61
N LYS A 83 0.43 1.81 5.14
CA LYS A 83 1.25 2.79 4.42
C LYS A 83 2.72 2.44 4.58
N LEU A 84 3.27 1.75 3.59
CA LEU A 84 4.68 1.36 3.58
C LEU A 84 5.59 2.45 3.00
N GLY A 85 6.72 2.66 3.68
CA GLY A 85 7.91 3.32 3.16
C GLY A 85 8.65 2.45 2.14
N TYR A 86 9.93 2.71 1.93
CA TYR A 86 10.73 1.84 1.07
C TYR A 86 10.89 0.45 1.70
N VAL A 87 10.46 -0.57 0.97
CA VAL A 87 10.70 -1.97 1.32
C VAL A 87 11.86 -2.50 0.47
N LYS A 88 12.81 -3.13 1.14
CA LYS A 88 13.99 -3.74 0.52
C LYS A 88 13.57 -5.02 -0.20
N THR A 89 13.52 -4.92 -1.52
CA THR A 89 13.29 -6.06 -2.42
C THR A 89 14.37 -6.06 -3.50
N GLU A 90 14.59 -7.20 -4.15
CA GLU A 90 15.52 -7.28 -5.28
C GLU A 90 15.18 -6.23 -6.36
N GLY A 91 13.89 -6.02 -6.64
CA GLY A 91 13.42 -5.01 -7.61
C GLY A 91 13.72 -3.57 -7.16
N THR A 92 13.54 -3.27 -5.87
CA THR A 92 13.88 -1.95 -5.30
C THR A 92 15.39 -1.70 -5.38
N LEU A 93 16.21 -2.70 -5.06
CA LEU A 93 17.66 -2.63 -5.10
C LEU A 93 18.20 -2.44 -6.54
N LYS A 94 17.65 -3.16 -7.52
CA LYS A 94 17.99 -2.97 -8.94
C LYS A 94 17.71 -1.54 -9.41
N LYS A 95 16.54 -1.00 -9.08
CA LYS A 95 16.19 0.40 -9.41
C LYS A 95 17.13 1.41 -8.75
N ALA A 96 17.49 1.19 -7.48
CA ALA A 96 18.45 2.03 -6.78
C ALA A 96 19.83 2.00 -7.48
N ALA A 97 20.32 0.83 -7.86
CA ALA A 97 21.58 0.65 -8.58
C ALA A 97 21.57 1.29 -9.98
N GLU A 98 20.46 1.25 -10.71
CA GLU A 98 20.33 1.91 -12.00
C GLU A 98 20.40 3.44 -11.90
N ILE A 99 19.80 4.02 -10.86
CA ILE A 99 19.85 5.45 -10.61
C ILE A 99 21.27 5.89 -10.25
N ASP A 100 22.01 5.07 -9.51
CA ASP A 100 23.38 5.35 -9.11
C ASP A 100 24.31 5.57 -10.32
N LYS A 101 24.07 4.82 -11.41
CA LYS A 101 24.80 4.94 -12.69
C LYS A 101 24.52 6.24 -13.47
N ARG A 102 23.58 7.09 -13.03
CA ARG A 102 23.17 8.33 -13.72
C ARG A 102 23.26 9.54 -12.79
N PRO A 103 24.46 10.09 -12.54
CA PRO A 103 24.68 11.13 -11.53
C PRO A 103 23.84 12.40 -11.71
N TRP A 104 23.53 12.78 -12.95
CA TRP A 104 22.67 13.95 -13.23
C TRP A 104 21.21 13.79 -12.77
N LEU A 105 20.76 12.54 -12.51
CA LEU A 105 19.46 12.28 -11.85
C LEU A 105 19.53 12.46 -10.33
N LYS A 106 20.72 12.41 -9.73
CA LYS A 106 20.93 12.73 -8.30
C LYS A 106 20.75 14.23 -8.05
N GLN A 107 21.23 15.09 -8.96
CA GLN A 107 21.19 16.56 -8.82
C GLN A 107 19.77 17.16 -8.77
N LYS A 108 18.77 16.48 -9.37
CA LYS A 108 17.36 16.93 -9.37
C LYS A 108 16.55 16.39 -8.18
N ARG A 109 17.12 15.53 -7.33
CA ARG A 109 16.46 14.87 -6.20
C ARG A 109 17.09 15.34 -4.88
N ILE A 110 16.43 16.30 -4.22
CA ILE A 110 16.71 16.69 -2.82
C ILE A 110 16.47 15.49 -1.86
N ASP A 111 15.81 14.45 -2.34
CA ASP A 111 15.44 13.24 -1.65
C ASP A 111 16.41 12.08 -1.96
N LYS A 112 17.24 11.68 -0.98
CA LYS A 112 18.04 10.45 -1.02
C LYS A 112 17.17 9.26 -1.47
N ASN A 113 17.61 8.52 -2.49
CA ASN A 113 16.78 7.51 -3.18
C ASN A 113 16.62 6.17 -2.48
N THR A 114 17.23 6.01 -1.33
CA THR A 114 16.98 4.91 -0.42
C THR A 114 17.05 5.52 0.96
N PRO A 115 16.04 5.36 1.83
CA PRO A 115 16.22 5.72 3.23
C PRO A 115 17.43 4.97 3.78
N ASP A 116 18.14 5.60 4.71
CA ASP A 116 19.35 5.01 5.31
C ASP A 116 19.01 3.66 6.01
N ASN A 117 17.73 3.41 6.30
CA ASN A 117 17.20 2.16 6.82
C ASN A 117 15.85 1.81 6.15
N PRO A 118 15.80 1.05 5.03
CA PRO A 118 14.53 0.59 4.45
C PRO A 118 13.93 -0.56 5.27
N LEU A 119 12.61 -0.74 5.19
CA LEU A 119 11.92 -1.89 5.79
C LEU A 119 12.40 -3.19 5.14
N GLU A 120 12.64 -4.21 5.95
CA GLU A 120 12.91 -5.56 5.47
C GLU A 120 11.59 -6.27 5.13
N LEU A 121 11.62 -7.27 4.25
CA LEU A 121 10.39 -8.00 3.86
C LEU A 121 9.69 -8.64 5.06
N HIS A 122 10.46 -9.13 6.03
CA HIS A 122 9.91 -9.77 7.22
C HIS A 122 9.19 -8.77 8.14
N ASP A 123 9.50 -7.47 8.05
CA ASP A 123 8.78 -6.44 8.81
C ASP A 123 7.35 -6.29 8.29
N VAL A 124 7.14 -6.42 6.97
CA VAL A 124 5.80 -6.37 6.36
C VAL A 124 4.93 -7.52 6.87
N SER A 125 5.49 -8.73 6.94
CA SER A 125 4.78 -9.89 7.51
C SER A 125 4.41 -9.67 8.97
N ARG A 126 5.34 -9.19 9.81
CA ARG A 126 5.06 -8.89 11.23
C ARG A 126 3.97 -7.85 11.42
N ILE A 127 3.90 -6.84 10.54
CA ILE A 127 2.84 -5.83 10.59
C ILE A 127 1.48 -6.47 10.29
N ILE A 128 1.42 -7.36 9.29
CA ILE A 128 0.20 -8.10 8.96
C ILE A 128 -0.22 -8.99 10.13
N ASP A 129 0.72 -9.75 10.72
CA ASP A 129 0.45 -10.61 11.88
C ASP A 129 -0.12 -9.78 13.04
N PHE A 130 0.49 -8.62 13.36
CA PHE A 130 -0.02 -7.70 14.37
C PHE A 130 -1.45 -7.22 14.09
N ILE A 131 -1.79 -6.93 12.83
CA ILE A 131 -3.14 -6.50 12.43
C ILE A 131 -4.15 -7.64 12.65
N LEU A 132 -3.79 -8.86 12.28
CA LEU A 132 -4.67 -10.04 12.36
C LEU A 132 -4.87 -10.50 13.80
N ASP A 133 -3.84 -10.42 14.63
CA ASP A 133 -3.89 -10.77 16.05
C ASP A 133 -4.55 -9.68 16.91
N SER A 134 -4.86 -8.52 16.32
CA SER A 134 -5.45 -7.41 17.06
C SER A 134 -6.88 -7.72 17.49
N PRO A 135 -7.25 -7.56 18.78
CA PRO A 135 -8.63 -7.74 19.23
C PRO A 135 -9.57 -6.62 18.75
N HIS A 136 -9.02 -5.57 18.14
CA HIS A 136 -9.75 -4.41 17.65
C HIS A 136 -9.47 -4.18 16.17
N ARG A 137 -10.44 -3.60 15.44
CA ARG A 137 -10.22 -3.24 14.04
C ARG A 137 -9.13 -2.17 13.95
N VAL A 138 -8.07 -2.48 13.21
CA VAL A 138 -6.99 -1.54 12.93
C VAL A 138 -7.36 -0.74 11.67
N LYS A 139 -7.53 0.58 11.79
CA LYS A 139 -7.84 1.43 10.63
C LYS A 139 -6.67 1.53 9.67
N GLU A 140 -5.53 1.96 10.20
CA GLU A 140 -4.35 2.30 9.42
C GLU A 140 -3.09 2.08 10.26
N ILE A 141 -2.02 1.61 9.61
CA ILE A 141 -0.66 1.64 10.13
C ILE A 141 0.24 2.30 9.09
N SER A 142 1.04 3.28 9.52
CA SER A 142 2.08 3.89 8.70
C SER A 142 3.45 3.49 9.21
N CYS A 143 4.28 2.96 8.31
CA CYS A 143 5.63 2.53 8.62
C CYS A 143 6.60 3.15 7.60
N SER A 144 7.29 4.19 8.03
CA SER A 144 8.45 4.75 7.33
C SER A 144 9.60 4.88 8.31
N GLN A 145 10.76 4.38 7.92
CA GLN A 145 12.03 4.64 8.59
C GLN A 145 12.78 5.74 7.85
#